data_AF-A0A7V9DG24-F1
#
_entry.id   AF-A0A7V9DG24-F1
#
_cell.length_a   1.000
_cell.length_b   1.000
_cell.length_c   1.000
_cell.angle_alpha   90.00
_cell.angle_beta   90.00
_cell.angle_gamma   90.00
#
_symmetry.space_group_name_H-M   'P 1'
#
loop_
_entity.id
_entity.type
_entity.pdbx_description
1 polymer ?
#
loop_
_entity_poly.entity_id
_entity_poly.type
_entity_poly.pdbx_seq_one_letter_code
_entity_poly.pdbx_strand_id
1 'polypeptide(L)'
;MVGRAEEPPREPLAGEVLAVWCLFGLEAVATLVTYSRLPPEALYNVDEAGSLVGGLGRTLVLVNYPIALVAIALAALAGGPRLLVSAAILLCAVTAVPGVVDQGDLDARWINVVPALGVALALALAVKAGRTGLTPMRTARGDRLRIVLAVGLLVLALPWLAAELGFHFPGDVFMGEELSKTRDPGIAAVHLGFHHGNGGALLALAALLLSRVRASRPLAAYLSLMLAYGLANALQDGWNEQLWKRGTVDTEIPSVLRPELSVGWLAIVFAAVAIYSFWFRPDRQR
;
A
#
# COMPACT_ATOMS: atom_id res chain seq x y z
N MET A 1 33.32 -19.76 -34.43
CA MET A 1 33.03 -19.30 -33.05
C MET A 1 31.95 -18.24 -33.14
N VAL A 2 30.70 -18.58 -32.79
CA VAL A 2 29.61 -17.59 -32.72
C VAL A 2 29.83 -16.79 -31.45
N GLY A 3 30.19 -15.51 -31.59
CA GLY A 3 30.36 -14.62 -30.45
C GLY A 3 29.06 -14.54 -29.66
N ARG A 4 29.10 -14.93 -28.38
CA ARG A 4 28.03 -14.58 -27.44
C ARG A 4 27.96 -13.06 -27.43
N ALA A 5 26.86 -12.49 -27.92
CA ALA A 5 26.55 -11.10 -27.66
C ALA A 5 26.65 -10.89 -26.14
N GLU A 6 27.55 -10.00 -25.71
CA GLU A 6 27.65 -9.62 -24.31
C GLU A 6 26.26 -9.14 -23.87
N GLU A 7 25.68 -9.80 -22.86
CA GLU A 7 24.45 -9.30 -22.23
C GLU A 7 24.77 -7.88 -21.74
N PRO A 8 23.93 -6.87 -22.06
CA PRO A 8 24.13 -5.53 -21.54
C PRO A 8 24.23 -5.59 -20.00
N PRO A 9 25.11 -4.79 -19.39
CA PRO A 9 25.32 -4.81 -17.95
C PRO A 9 24.00 -4.59 -17.23
N ARG A 10 23.69 -5.47 -16.27
CA ARG A 10 22.46 -5.37 -15.47
C ARG A 10 22.57 -4.12 -14.59
N GLU A 11 21.56 -3.26 -14.65
CA GLU A 11 21.52 -2.07 -13.82
C GLU A 11 21.34 -2.47 -12.33
N PRO A 12 22.12 -1.88 -11.40
CA PRO A 12 21.95 -2.10 -9.96
C PRO A 12 20.56 -1.68 -9.46
N LEU A 13 20.07 -2.30 -8.38
CA LEU A 13 18.76 -1.98 -7.82
C LEU A 13 18.76 -0.58 -7.18
N ALA A 14 17.76 0.24 -7.47
CA ALA A 14 17.62 1.55 -6.84
C ALA A 14 17.36 1.42 -5.32
N GLY A 15 18.03 2.25 -4.51
CA GLY A 15 17.85 2.28 -3.05
C GLY A 15 16.40 2.58 -2.63
N GLU A 16 15.66 3.34 -3.44
CA GLU A 16 14.22 3.57 -3.27
C GLU A 16 13.42 2.27 -3.28
N VAL A 17 13.75 1.31 -4.15
CA VAL A 17 13.06 0.01 -4.21
C VAL A 17 13.30 -0.80 -2.95
N LEU A 18 14.54 -0.79 -2.43
CA LEU A 18 14.86 -1.46 -1.16
C LEU A 18 14.11 -0.80 0.01
N ALA A 19 14.10 0.53 0.08
CA ALA A 19 13.40 1.26 1.13
C ALA A 19 11.90 0.96 1.14
N VAL A 20 11.27 0.83 -0.04
CA VAL A 20 9.86 0.42 -0.12
C VAL A 20 9.67 -1.03 0.36
N TRP A 21 10.52 -1.98 -0.02
CA TRP A 21 10.45 -3.35 0.52
C TRP A 21 10.60 -3.38 2.05
N CYS A 22 11.51 -2.58 2.61
CA CYS A 22 11.67 -2.47 4.06
C CYS A 22 10.40 -1.89 4.73
N LEU A 23 9.80 -0.85 4.14
CA LEU A 23 8.56 -0.26 4.66
C LEU A 23 7.42 -1.29 4.77
N PHE A 24 7.15 -2.03 3.70
CA PHE A 24 6.10 -3.06 3.71
C PHE A 24 6.49 -4.31 4.50
N GLY A 25 7.79 -4.60 4.63
CA GLY A 25 8.27 -5.64 5.54
C GLY A 25 8.01 -5.29 7.00
N LEU A 26 8.21 -4.02 7.39
CA LEU A 26 7.88 -3.54 8.74
C LEU A 26 6.37 -3.61 8.99
N GLU A 27 5.55 -3.21 8.02
CA GLU A 27 4.09 -3.35 8.10
C GLU A 27 3.67 -4.81 8.30
N ALA A 28 4.23 -5.73 7.50
CA ALA A 28 3.93 -7.16 7.64
C ALA A 28 4.33 -7.72 9.02
N VAL A 29 5.44 -7.25 9.60
CA VAL A 29 5.84 -7.63 10.95
C VAL A 29 4.89 -7.04 12.00
N ALA A 30 4.47 -5.78 11.85
CA ALA A 30 3.51 -5.16 12.76
C ALA A 30 2.18 -5.91 12.75
N THR A 31 1.62 -6.21 11.56
CA THR A 31 0.42 -7.03 11.41
C THR A 31 0.58 -8.40 12.05
N LEU A 32 1.68 -9.12 11.74
CA LEU A 32 1.93 -10.43 12.35
C LEU A 32 1.91 -10.36 13.87
N VAL A 33 2.66 -9.41 14.46
CA VAL A 33 2.77 -9.25 15.91
C VAL A 33 1.44 -8.85 16.55
N THR A 34 0.67 -7.96 15.93
CA THR A 34 -0.60 -7.49 16.49
C THR A 34 -1.66 -8.57 16.44
N TYR A 35 -1.86 -9.22 15.29
CA TYR A 35 -2.88 -10.25 15.14
C TYR A 35 -2.50 -11.58 15.79
N SER A 36 -1.23 -11.79 16.14
CA SER A 36 -0.82 -12.91 17.00
C SER A 36 -1.05 -12.69 18.49
N ARG A 37 -1.19 -11.44 18.95
CA ARG A 37 -1.32 -11.12 20.38
C ARG A 37 -2.75 -10.80 20.79
N LEU A 38 -3.45 -10.03 19.96
CA LEU A 38 -4.77 -9.53 20.31
C LEU A 38 -5.84 -10.57 20.02
N PRO A 39 -6.87 -10.68 20.88
CA PRO A 39 -7.97 -11.59 20.64
C PRO A 39 -8.88 -11.05 19.51
N PRO A 40 -9.61 -11.92 18.80
CA PRO A 40 -10.47 -11.54 17.67
C PRO A 40 -11.45 -10.41 17.97
N GLU A 41 -12.01 -10.36 19.17
CA GLU A 41 -13.03 -9.38 19.57
C GLU A 41 -12.48 -7.96 19.69
N ALA A 42 -11.15 -7.81 19.76
CA ALA A 42 -10.48 -6.52 19.75
C ALA A 42 -10.18 -6.01 18.33
N LEU A 43 -10.35 -6.87 17.32
CA LEU A 43 -9.95 -6.63 15.93
C LEU A 43 -11.20 -6.53 15.04
N TYR A 44 -11.01 -5.97 13.85
CA TYR A 44 -12.11 -5.73 12.91
C TYR A 44 -12.21 -6.83 11.86
N ASN A 45 -13.36 -7.52 11.83
CA ASN A 45 -13.73 -8.53 10.84
C ASN A 45 -12.70 -9.66 10.64
N VAL A 46 -12.13 -10.15 11.75
CA VAL A 46 -11.21 -11.28 11.79
C VAL A 46 -11.66 -12.23 12.88
N ASP A 47 -11.95 -13.48 12.52
CA ASP A 47 -12.35 -14.51 13.48
C ASP A 47 -11.12 -15.29 13.99
N GLU A 48 -10.07 -15.43 13.17
CA GLU A 48 -8.86 -16.18 13.49
C GLU A 48 -7.70 -15.25 13.91
N ALA A 49 -7.69 -14.83 15.17
CA ALA A 49 -6.60 -14.03 15.78
C ALA A 49 -6.14 -14.60 17.14
N GLY A 50 -5.21 -13.90 17.82
CA GLY A 50 -4.71 -14.27 19.14
C GLY A 50 -3.73 -15.44 19.14
N SER A 51 -3.20 -15.81 17.96
CA SER A 51 -2.24 -16.89 17.80
C SER A 51 -1.27 -16.63 16.65
N LEU A 52 -0.14 -17.34 16.61
CA LEU A 52 0.80 -17.24 15.49
C LEU A 52 0.14 -17.59 14.15
N VAL A 53 -0.77 -18.58 14.14
CA VAL A 53 -1.50 -18.99 12.94
C VAL A 53 -2.42 -17.86 12.45
N GLY A 54 -3.20 -17.27 13.35
CA GLY A 54 -4.06 -16.13 13.02
C GLY A 54 -3.29 -14.92 12.50
N GLY A 55 -2.17 -14.58 13.16
CA GLY A 55 -1.28 -13.52 12.69
C GLY A 55 -0.67 -13.78 11.31
N LEU A 56 -0.25 -15.02 11.01
CA LEU A 56 0.21 -15.41 9.69
C LEU A 56 -0.92 -15.32 8.65
N GLY A 57 -2.13 -15.73 9.02
CA GLY A 57 -3.34 -15.61 8.20
C GLY A 57 -3.60 -14.15 7.81
N ARG A 58 -3.65 -13.25 8.80
CA ARG A 58 -3.88 -11.84 8.51
C ARG A 58 -2.74 -11.20 7.71
N THR A 59 -1.50 -11.60 7.97
CA THR A 59 -0.34 -11.16 7.19
C THR A 59 -0.45 -11.61 5.74
N LEU A 60 -0.96 -12.82 5.46
CA LEU A 60 -1.24 -13.27 4.10
C LEU A 60 -2.28 -12.37 3.41
N VAL A 61 -3.32 -11.94 4.12
CA VAL A 61 -4.32 -10.98 3.59
C VAL A 61 -3.69 -9.60 3.36
N LEU A 62 -2.82 -9.12 4.25
CA LEU A 62 -2.04 -7.88 4.05
C LEU A 62 -1.15 -7.95 2.79
N VAL A 63 -0.55 -9.12 2.53
CA VAL A 63 0.24 -9.34 1.32
C VAL A 63 -0.59 -9.11 0.05
N ASN A 64 -1.90 -9.32 0.10
CA ASN A 64 -2.81 -9.07 -1.02
C ASN A 64 -3.13 -7.57 -1.13
N TYR A 65 -3.47 -6.92 -0.03
CA TYR A 65 -3.63 -5.46 0.03
C TYR A 65 -2.99 -4.89 1.29
N PRO A 66 -2.11 -3.88 1.17
CA PRO A 66 -1.72 -3.13 -0.03
C PRO A 66 -0.52 -3.70 -0.80
N ILE A 67 0.15 -4.74 -0.30
CA ILE A 67 1.51 -5.12 -0.74
C ILE A 67 1.54 -5.60 -2.21
N ALA A 68 0.53 -6.35 -2.66
CA ALA A 68 0.50 -6.80 -4.05
C ALA A 68 0.43 -5.62 -5.05
N LEU A 69 -0.26 -4.53 -4.69
CA LEU A 69 -0.33 -3.34 -5.53
C LEU A 69 1.05 -2.69 -5.68
N VAL A 70 1.76 -2.43 -4.58
CA VAL A 70 3.12 -1.87 -4.70
C VAL A 70 4.09 -2.83 -5.40
N ALA A 71 3.94 -4.14 -5.19
CA ALA A 71 4.80 -5.16 -5.79
C ALA A 71 4.75 -5.16 -7.33
N ILE A 72 3.64 -4.72 -7.95
CA ILE A 72 3.56 -4.49 -9.40
C ILE A 72 4.63 -3.48 -9.85
N ALA A 73 4.74 -2.35 -9.16
CA ALA A 73 5.75 -1.33 -9.45
C ALA A 73 7.17 -1.83 -9.16
N LEU A 74 7.36 -2.54 -8.05
CA LEU A 74 8.67 -3.06 -7.64
C LEU A 74 9.18 -4.13 -8.62
N ALA A 75 8.30 -5.01 -9.12
CA ALA A 75 8.65 -6.00 -10.15
C ALA A 75 9.08 -5.31 -11.46
N ALA A 76 8.35 -4.28 -11.89
CA ALA A 76 8.68 -3.53 -13.09
C ALA A 76 10.03 -2.79 -12.96
N LEU A 77 10.35 -2.26 -11.78
CA LEU A 77 11.62 -1.58 -11.49
C LEU A 77 12.80 -2.54 -11.30
N ALA A 78 12.58 -3.70 -10.68
CA ALA A 78 13.61 -4.73 -10.54
C ALA A 78 14.02 -5.31 -11.90
N GLY A 79 13.09 -5.35 -12.86
CA GLY A 79 13.32 -5.86 -14.20
C GLY A 79 13.63 -7.37 -14.21
N GLY A 80 14.33 -7.83 -15.25
CA GLY A 80 14.66 -9.24 -15.45
C GLY A 80 13.92 -9.88 -16.63
N PRO A 81 13.83 -11.22 -16.69
CA PRO A 81 13.15 -11.93 -17.77
C PRO A 81 11.69 -11.48 -17.89
N ARG A 82 11.28 -11.03 -19.08
CA ARG A 82 9.93 -10.46 -19.34
C ARG A 82 8.80 -11.35 -18.82
N LEU A 83 8.92 -12.66 -19.02
CA LEU A 83 7.92 -13.64 -18.56
C LEU A 83 7.74 -13.61 -17.04
N LEU A 84 8.83 -13.52 -16.26
CA LEU A 84 8.77 -13.50 -14.80
C LEU A 84 8.23 -12.18 -14.28
N VAL A 85 8.65 -11.06 -14.88
CA VAL A 85 8.11 -9.73 -14.52
C VAL A 85 6.61 -9.69 -14.81
N SER A 86 6.17 -10.12 -15.99
CA SER A 86 4.75 -10.18 -16.34
C SER A 86 3.98 -11.13 -15.42
N ALA A 87 4.52 -12.31 -15.10
CA ALA A 87 3.88 -13.24 -14.17
C ALA A 87 3.72 -12.62 -12.77
N ALA A 88 4.74 -11.94 -12.24
CA ALA A 88 4.66 -11.26 -10.95
C ALA A 88 3.54 -10.21 -10.95
N ILE A 89 3.49 -9.37 -12.00
CA ILE A 89 2.49 -8.32 -12.16
C ILE A 89 1.07 -8.92 -12.26
N LEU A 90 0.88 -9.94 -13.09
CA LEU A 90 -0.44 -10.56 -13.31
C LEU A 90 -0.94 -11.26 -12.05
N LEU A 91 -0.07 -11.99 -11.34
CA LEU A 91 -0.41 -12.62 -10.07
C LEU A 91 -0.78 -11.58 -9.01
N CYS A 92 -0.02 -10.49 -8.89
CA CYS A 92 -0.35 -9.41 -7.97
C CYS A 92 -1.69 -8.74 -8.32
N ALA A 93 -1.97 -8.54 -9.61
CA ALA A 93 -3.21 -7.91 -10.08
C ALA A 93 -4.48 -8.69 -9.72
N VAL A 94 -4.37 -9.99 -9.43
CA VAL A 94 -5.48 -10.81 -8.92
C VAL A 94 -6.08 -10.22 -7.63
N THR A 95 -5.33 -9.44 -6.85
CA THR A 95 -5.88 -8.77 -5.66
C THR A 95 -7.06 -7.85 -5.95
N ALA A 96 -7.20 -7.35 -7.19
CA ALA A 96 -8.31 -6.49 -7.59
C ALA A 96 -9.58 -7.28 -7.94
N VAL A 97 -9.51 -8.61 -8.01
CA VAL A 97 -10.67 -9.47 -8.29
C VAL A 97 -11.58 -9.51 -7.04
N PRO A 98 -12.90 -9.31 -7.21
CA PRO A 98 -13.86 -9.41 -6.11
C PRO A 98 -13.73 -10.74 -5.35
N GLY A 99 -13.76 -10.67 -4.01
CA GLY A 99 -13.64 -11.84 -3.14
C GLY A 99 -12.21 -12.29 -2.84
N VAL A 100 -11.17 -11.65 -3.41
CA VAL A 100 -9.78 -11.91 -2.99
C VAL A 100 -9.49 -11.20 -1.67
N VAL A 101 -9.72 -9.89 -1.64
CA VAL A 101 -9.73 -9.09 -0.40
C VAL A 101 -11.17 -8.67 -0.11
N ASP A 102 -11.66 -9.00 1.08
CA ASP A 102 -12.98 -8.60 1.54
C ASP A 102 -12.89 -7.85 2.85
N GLN A 103 -13.45 -6.65 2.90
CA GLN A 103 -13.44 -5.89 4.16
C GLN A 103 -14.38 -6.47 5.20
N GLY A 104 -15.40 -7.22 4.78
CA GLY A 104 -16.33 -7.88 5.69
C GLY A 104 -15.82 -9.21 6.23
N ASP A 105 -14.70 -9.72 5.71
CA ASP A 105 -14.09 -11.00 6.06
C ASP A 105 -12.60 -10.94 5.71
N LEU A 106 -11.79 -10.66 6.73
CA LEU A 106 -10.34 -10.50 6.62
C LEU A 106 -9.56 -11.75 7.04
N ASP A 107 -10.24 -12.89 7.17
CA ASP A 107 -9.57 -14.17 7.39
C ASP A 107 -8.90 -14.67 6.11
N ALA A 108 -7.83 -15.45 6.30
CA ALA A 108 -7.05 -15.96 5.20
C ALA A 108 -7.81 -17.03 4.41
N ARG A 109 -7.85 -16.86 3.10
CA ARG A 109 -8.46 -17.80 2.15
C ARG A 109 -7.39 -18.35 1.21
N TRP A 110 -7.63 -19.53 0.66
CA TRP A 110 -6.69 -20.16 -0.28
C TRP A 110 -6.37 -19.26 -1.48
N ILE A 111 -7.34 -18.45 -1.92
CA ILE A 111 -7.17 -17.53 -3.05
C ILE A 111 -6.12 -16.46 -2.76
N ASN A 112 -5.87 -16.13 -1.49
CA ASN A 112 -4.85 -15.16 -1.10
C ASN A 112 -3.42 -15.60 -1.41
N VAL A 113 -3.21 -16.90 -1.66
CA VAL A 113 -1.92 -17.42 -2.11
C VAL A 113 -1.55 -16.88 -3.50
N VAL A 114 -2.52 -16.57 -4.36
CA VAL A 114 -2.25 -16.15 -5.74
C VAL A 114 -1.52 -14.80 -5.80
N PRO A 115 -2.02 -13.70 -5.18
CA PRO A 115 -1.25 -12.46 -5.11
C PRO A 115 0.05 -12.61 -4.30
N ALA A 116 0.05 -13.44 -3.26
CA ALA A 116 1.25 -13.68 -2.45
C ALA A 116 2.40 -14.31 -3.26
N LEU A 117 2.11 -15.23 -4.18
CA LEU A 117 3.09 -15.75 -5.13
C LEU A 117 3.63 -14.66 -6.07
N GLY A 118 2.77 -13.73 -6.48
CA GLY A 118 3.17 -12.55 -7.26
C GLY A 118 4.16 -11.67 -6.49
N VAL A 119 3.86 -11.38 -5.22
CA VAL A 119 4.74 -10.60 -4.32
C VAL A 119 6.06 -11.32 -4.10
N ALA A 120 6.04 -12.63 -3.85
CA ALA A 120 7.24 -13.44 -3.66
C ALA A 120 8.13 -13.43 -4.91
N LEU A 121 7.54 -13.52 -6.12
CA LEU A 121 8.28 -13.42 -7.37
C LEU A 121 8.87 -12.02 -7.58
N ALA A 122 8.11 -10.95 -7.28
CA ALA A 122 8.60 -9.58 -7.33
C ALA A 122 9.80 -9.37 -6.38
N LEU A 123 9.72 -9.91 -5.16
CA LEU A 123 10.82 -9.86 -4.20
C LEU A 123 12.03 -10.64 -4.69
N ALA A 124 11.85 -11.84 -5.26
CA ALA A 124 12.94 -12.62 -5.82
C ALA A 124 13.65 -11.90 -6.97
N LEU A 125 12.90 -11.20 -7.84
CA LEU A 125 13.46 -10.35 -8.89
C LEU A 125 14.28 -9.20 -8.29
N ALA A 126 13.75 -8.52 -7.27
CA ALA A 126 14.45 -7.43 -6.58
C ALA A 126 15.73 -7.91 -5.88
N VAL A 127 15.69 -9.05 -5.17
CA VAL A 127 16.88 -9.66 -4.55
C VAL A 127 17.93 -10.01 -5.61
N LYS A 128 17.52 -10.60 -6.74
CA LYS A 128 18.43 -10.93 -7.83
C LYS A 128 19.09 -9.69 -8.43
N ALA A 129 18.33 -8.60 -8.61
CA ALA A 129 18.86 -7.32 -9.07
C ALA A 129 19.82 -6.72 -8.03
N GLY A 130 19.45 -6.72 -6.74
CA GLY A 130 20.28 -6.19 -5.66
C GLY A 130 21.61 -6.91 -5.47
N ARG A 131 21.73 -8.19 -5.87
CA ARG A 131 23.01 -8.92 -5.90
C ARG A 131 24.03 -8.32 -6.88
N THR A 132 23.59 -7.51 -7.84
CA THR A 132 24.48 -6.76 -8.75
C THR A 132 24.93 -5.42 -8.19
N GLY A 133 24.41 -5.03 -7.02
CA GLY A 133 24.69 -3.77 -6.33
C GLY A 133 23.43 -2.97 -6.04
N LEU A 134 23.60 -1.91 -5.26
CA LEU A 134 22.57 -0.92 -4.95
C LEU A 134 22.99 0.45 -5.47
N THR A 135 22.09 1.16 -6.14
CA THR A 135 22.28 2.57 -6.47
C THR A 135 21.82 3.42 -5.29
N PRO A 136 22.67 4.30 -4.72
CA PRO A 136 22.29 5.16 -3.61
C PRO A 136 21.13 6.10 -3.98
N MET A 137 20.28 6.41 -3.01
CA MET A 137 19.21 7.37 -3.16
C MET A 137 19.79 8.77 -3.39
N ARG A 138 19.51 9.39 -4.55
CA ARG A 138 20.05 10.72 -4.92
C ARG A 138 18.98 11.79 -4.77
N THR A 139 19.38 13.01 -4.46
CA THR A 139 18.45 14.15 -4.43
C THR A 139 17.76 14.30 -5.79
N ALA A 140 16.46 14.55 -5.77
CA ALA A 140 15.65 14.75 -6.96
C ALA A 140 14.91 16.09 -6.87
N ARG A 141 14.62 16.67 -8.04
CA ARG A 141 13.78 17.88 -8.11
C ARG A 141 12.40 17.55 -7.54
N GLY A 142 11.91 18.41 -6.65
CA GLY A 142 10.62 18.22 -5.98
C GLY A 142 10.69 17.48 -4.63
N ASP A 143 11.88 17.11 -4.15
CA ASP A 143 12.03 16.41 -2.86
C ASP A 143 11.44 17.17 -1.68
N ARG A 144 11.53 18.51 -1.64
CA ARG A 144 10.87 19.30 -0.60
C ARG A 144 9.37 19.05 -0.56
N LEU A 145 8.71 19.03 -1.73
CA LEU A 145 7.28 18.76 -1.81
C LEU A 145 6.97 17.29 -1.47
N ARG A 146 7.79 16.33 -1.91
CA ARG A 146 7.66 14.92 -1.49
C ARG A 146 7.73 14.78 0.03
N ILE A 147 8.68 15.44 0.67
CA ILE A 147 8.86 15.41 2.13
C ILE A 147 7.65 16.04 2.83
N VAL A 148 7.19 17.21 2.38
CA VAL A 148 5.99 17.84 2.96
C VAL A 148 4.76 16.93 2.84
N LEU A 149 4.54 16.33 1.66
CA LEU A 149 3.44 15.40 1.44
C LEU A 149 3.59 14.13 2.30
N ALA A 150 4.80 13.57 2.39
CA ALA A 150 5.07 12.39 3.19
C ALA A 150 4.88 12.64 4.68
N VAL A 151 5.37 13.77 5.20
CA VAL A 151 5.17 14.17 6.59
C VAL A 151 3.68 14.40 6.87
N GLY A 152 2.96 15.07 5.98
CA GLY A 152 1.51 15.25 6.12
C GLY A 152 0.77 13.91 6.17
N LEU A 153 1.10 12.97 5.29
CA LEU A 153 0.52 11.62 5.29
C LEU A 153 0.85 10.85 6.57
N LEU A 154 2.10 10.93 7.06
CA LEU A 154 2.49 10.27 8.30
C LEU A 154 1.76 10.84 9.52
N VAL A 155 1.56 12.16 9.58
CA VAL A 155 0.79 12.80 10.64
C VAL A 155 -0.67 12.33 10.61
N LEU A 156 -1.28 12.27 9.42
CA LEU A 156 -2.65 11.76 9.27
C LEU A 156 -2.77 10.27 9.61
N ALA A 157 -1.73 9.49 9.35
CA ALA A 157 -1.71 8.05 9.60
C ALA A 157 -1.40 7.68 11.05
N LEU A 158 -1.08 8.63 11.93
CA LEU A 158 -0.75 8.34 13.34
C LEU A 158 -1.79 7.47 14.06
N PRO A 159 -3.13 7.70 13.92
CA PRO A 159 -4.13 6.84 14.54
C PRO A 159 -4.08 5.42 14.02
N TRP A 160 -3.94 5.24 12.71
CA TRP A 160 -3.87 3.91 12.10
C TRP A 160 -2.57 3.18 12.44
N LEU A 161 -1.43 3.89 12.50
CA LEU A 161 -0.16 3.30 12.90
C LEU A 161 -0.20 2.82 14.36
N ALA A 162 -0.87 3.55 15.25
CA ALA A 162 -1.08 3.08 16.62
C ALA A 162 -1.98 1.82 16.62
N ALA A 163 -3.10 1.87 15.90
CA ALA A 163 -4.04 0.74 15.80
C ALA A 163 -3.35 -0.52 15.24
N GLU A 164 -2.51 -0.38 14.22
CA GLU A 164 -1.72 -1.46 13.62
C GLU A 164 -0.76 -2.09 14.63
N LEU A 165 -0.22 -1.30 15.56
CA LEU A 165 0.63 -1.78 16.66
C LEU A 165 -0.17 -2.35 17.85
N GLY A 166 -1.50 -2.30 17.77
CA GLY A 166 -2.42 -2.79 18.79
C GLY A 166 -2.68 -1.81 19.93
N PHE A 167 -2.55 -0.51 19.68
CA PHE A 167 -2.83 0.55 20.64
C PHE A 167 -3.81 1.57 20.06
N HIS A 168 -4.66 2.15 20.90
CA HIS A 168 -5.40 3.34 20.50
C HIS A 168 -4.48 4.57 20.57
N PHE A 169 -4.64 5.50 19.63
CA PHE A 169 -3.87 6.74 19.65
C PHE A 169 -4.41 7.68 20.74
N PRO A 170 -3.54 8.20 21.62
CA PRO A 170 -3.99 8.91 22.79
C PRO A 170 -4.35 10.38 22.53
N GLY A 171 -5.20 10.93 23.40
CA GLY A 171 -5.57 12.34 23.44
C GLY A 171 -6.72 12.71 22.50
N ASP A 172 -7.10 14.00 22.48
CA ASP A 172 -8.37 14.42 21.87
C ASP A 172 -8.25 14.95 20.42
N VAL A 173 -7.03 15.04 19.89
CA VAL A 173 -6.77 15.59 18.54
C VAL A 173 -7.32 14.66 17.46
N PHE A 174 -7.07 13.37 17.61
CA PHE A 174 -7.62 12.31 16.76
C PHE A 174 -8.62 11.50 17.56
N MET A 175 -9.66 10.99 16.90
CA MET A 175 -10.43 9.90 17.47
C MET A 175 -9.55 8.68 17.42
N GLY A 176 -9.11 8.21 18.58
CA GLY A 176 -8.30 7.00 18.73
C GLY A 176 -8.98 6.02 19.67
N GLU A 177 -9.39 6.48 20.85
CA GLU A 177 -10.00 5.69 21.91
C GLU A 177 -11.54 5.82 21.92
N GLU A 178 -12.05 6.88 21.29
CA GLU A 178 -13.44 7.29 21.40
C GLU A 178 -14.37 6.41 20.57
N LEU A 179 -15.53 6.09 21.14
CA LEU A 179 -16.57 5.34 20.46
C LEU A 179 -17.21 6.16 19.34
N SER A 180 -17.55 5.47 18.25
CA SER A 180 -18.32 6.08 17.17
C SER A 180 -19.70 6.52 17.64
N LYS A 181 -20.11 7.74 17.28
CA LYS A 181 -21.42 8.31 17.63
C LYS A 181 -22.50 8.02 16.58
N THR A 182 -22.09 7.66 15.36
CA THR A 182 -22.97 7.58 14.19
C THR A 182 -23.18 6.14 13.72
N ARG A 183 -22.10 5.34 13.67
CA ARG A 183 -22.08 3.98 13.12
C ARG A 183 -21.50 2.99 14.13
N ASP A 184 -22.07 1.79 14.26
CA ASP A 184 -21.63 0.73 15.17
C ASP A 184 -21.37 1.23 16.62
N PRO A 185 -22.41 1.76 17.31
CA PRO A 185 -22.26 2.33 18.64
C PRO A 185 -21.69 1.28 19.61
N GLY A 186 -20.55 1.59 20.23
CA GLY A 186 -19.84 0.66 21.12
C GLY A 186 -18.48 0.19 20.60
N ILE A 187 -18.15 0.46 19.33
CA ILE A 187 -16.82 0.23 18.75
C ILE A 187 -16.05 1.56 18.66
N ALA A 188 -14.76 1.53 18.98
CA ALA A 188 -13.87 2.67 18.80
C ALA A 188 -13.90 3.16 17.34
N ALA A 189 -13.90 4.48 17.14
CA ALA A 189 -13.97 5.06 15.80
C ALA A 189 -12.80 4.62 14.91
N VAL A 190 -11.61 4.45 15.52
CA VAL A 190 -10.47 3.74 14.96
C VAL A 190 -10.31 2.45 15.76
N HIS A 191 -10.73 1.31 15.19
CA HIS A 191 -10.59 0.00 15.81
C HIS A 191 -9.12 -0.45 15.80
N LEU A 192 -8.75 -1.48 16.58
CA LEU A 192 -7.38 -2.02 16.52
C LEU A 192 -7.16 -2.84 15.24
N GLY A 193 -5.88 -2.99 14.88
CA GLY A 193 -5.46 -3.68 13.67
C GLY A 193 -5.37 -2.76 12.46
N PHE A 194 -5.54 -3.38 11.28
CA PHE A 194 -5.19 -2.77 10.01
C PHE A 194 -6.34 -1.97 9.43
N HIS A 195 -6.00 -0.76 9.03
CA HIS A 195 -6.89 0.20 8.40
C HIS A 195 -6.52 0.40 6.94
N HIS A 196 -7.50 0.43 6.07
CA HIS A 196 -7.24 0.73 4.66
C HIS A 196 -6.77 2.17 4.45
N GLY A 197 -7.05 3.09 5.37
CA GLY A 197 -6.41 4.40 5.42
C GLY A 197 -4.88 4.29 5.51
N ASN A 198 -4.36 3.40 6.37
CA ASN A 198 -2.91 3.12 6.45
C ASN A 198 -2.41 2.50 5.14
N GLY A 199 -3.16 1.52 4.60
CA GLY A 199 -2.85 0.94 3.29
C GLY A 199 -2.72 2.00 2.19
N GLY A 200 -3.64 2.97 2.17
CA GLY A 200 -3.61 4.12 1.27
C GLY A 200 -2.41 5.02 1.49
N ALA A 201 -2.09 5.35 2.74
CA ALA A 201 -0.93 6.16 3.10
C ALA A 201 0.39 5.48 2.66
N LEU A 202 0.55 4.18 2.91
CA LEU A 202 1.73 3.40 2.49
C LEU A 202 1.88 3.37 0.96
N LEU A 203 0.79 3.19 0.21
CA LEU A 203 0.80 3.25 -1.25
C LEU A 203 1.20 4.64 -1.77
N ALA A 204 0.67 5.70 -1.15
CA ALA A 204 1.01 7.08 -1.52
C ALA A 204 2.49 7.39 -1.21
N LEU A 205 2.99 7.01 -0.04
CA LEU A 205 4.40 7.15 0.35
C LEU A 205 5.32 6.38 -0.61
N ALA A 206 4.97 5.15 -0.95
CA ALA A 206 5.71 4.35 -1.93
C ALA A 206 5.71 5.02 -3.31
N ALA A 207 4.58 5.52 -3.79
CA ALA A 207 4.51 6.21 -5.07
C ALA A 207 5.35 7.49 -5.09
N LEU A 208 5.33 8.28 -4.02
CA LEU A 208 6.16 9.48 -3.86
C LEU A 208 7.65 9.12 -3.89
N LEU A 209 8.05 8.07 -3.18
CA LEU A 209 9.44 7.61 -3.13
C LEU A 209 9.91 7.06 -4.49
N LEU A 210 9.13 6.16 -5.10
CA LEU A 210 9.43 5.55 -6.40
C LEU A 210 9.36 6.56 -7.55
N SER A 211 8.70 7.72 -7.38
CA SER A 211 8.71 8.80 -8.37
C SER A 211 10.09 9.44 -8.61
N ARG A 212 11.08 9.10 -7.78
CA ARG A 212 12.49 9.50 -7.94
C ARG A 212 13.25 8.59 -8.90
N VAL A 213 12.73 7.38 -9.15
CA VAL A 213 13.34 6.40 -10.04
C VAL A 213 12.82 6.64 -11.46
N ARG A 214 13.72 6.56 -12.44
CA ARG A 214 13.36 6.70 -13.85
C ARG A 214 12.38 5.58 -14.23
N ALA A 215 11.19 5.95 -14.65
CA ALA A 215 10.12 5.02 -14.99
C ALA A 215 9.81 5.04 -16.50
N SER A 216 9.40 3.89 -17.04
CA SER A 216 8.76 3.83 -18.34
C SER A 216 7.41 4.55 -18.31
N ARG A 217 6.86 4.94 -19.46
CA ARG A 217 5.53 5.59 -19.52
C ARG A 217 4.41 4.79 -18.82
N PRO A 218 4.29 3.46 -19.02
CA PRO A 218 3.30 2.65 -18.32
C PRO A 218 3.50 2.63 -16.80
N LEU A 219 4.75 2.49 -16.35
CA LEU A 219 5.07 2.50 -14.91
C LEU A 219 4.79 3.87 -14.29
N ALA A 220 5.13 4.96 -14.98
CA ALA A 220 4.81 6.32 -14.55
C ALA A 220 3.28 6.54 -14.42
N ALA A 221 2.49 6.02 -15.37
CA ALA A 221 1.03 6.05 -15.28
C ALA A 221 0.52 5.22 -14.09
N TYR A 222 1.08 4.02 -13.88
CA TYR A 222 0.74 3.17 -12.75
C TYR A 222 1.07 3.83 -11.40
N LEU A 223 2.26 4.42 -11.24
CA LEU A 223 2.63 5.14 -10.02
C LEU A 223 1.73 6.36 -9.77
N SER A 224 1.27 7.03 -10.84
CA SER A 224 0.31 8.14 -10.73
C SER A 224 -1.06 7.65 -10.24
N LEU A 225 -1.52 6.51 -10.75
CA LEU A 225 -2.75 5.86 -10.28
C LEU A 225 -2.61 5.37 -8.84
N MET A 226 -1.49 4.75 -8.49
CA MET A 226 -1.19 4.27 -7.13
C MET A 226 -1.16 5.43 -6.12
N LEU A 227 -0.58 6.59 -6.50
CA LEU A 227 -0.61 7.79 -5.66
C LEU A 227 -2.04 8.31 -5.49
N ALA A 228 -2.81 8.46 -6.57
CA ALA A 228 -4.19 8.96 -6.50
C ALA A 228 -5.08 8.03 -5.66
N TYR A 229 -4.98 6.72 -5.90
CA TYR A 229 -5.73 5.70 -5.17
C TYR A 229 -5.32 5.65 -3.69
N GLY A 230 -4.02 5.70 -3.39
CA GLY A 230 -3.54 5.73 -2.01
C GLY A 230 -4.05 6.94 -1.23
N LEU A 231 -3.98 8.14 -1.85
CA LEU A 231 -4.52 9.36 -1.27
C LEU A 231 -6.04 9.30 -1.06
N ALA A 232 -6.77 8.71 -2.00
CA ALA A 232 -8.22 8.58 -1.90
C ALA A 232 -8.65 7.65 -0.75
N ASN A 233 -7.95 6.52 -0.55
CA ASN A 233 -8.22 5.62 0.58
C ASN A 233 -7.89 6.28 1.92
N ALA A 234 -6.73 6.94 2.03
CA ALA A 234 -6.37 7.69 3.24
C ALA A 234 -7.38 8.81 3.53
N LEU A 235 -7.82 9.56 2.51
CA LEU A 235 -8.83 10.60 2.67
C LEU A 235 -10.17 10.01 3.11
N GLN A 236 -10.65 8.95 2.44
CA GLN A 236 -11.96 8.36 2.72
C GLN A 236 -12.02 7.81 4.14
N ASP A 237 -10.99 7.07 4.56
CA ASP A 237 -10.95 6.50 5.90
C ASP A 237 -10.79 7.60 6.96
N GLY A 238 -9.87 8.54 6.75
CA GLY A 238 -9.62 9.64 7.68
C GLY A 238 -10.85 10.54 7.83
N TRP A 239 -11.55 10.82 6.74
CA TRP A 239 -12.83 11.54 6.79
C TRP A 239 -13.86 10.77 7.60
N ASN A 240 -14.06 9.49 7.28
CA ASN A 240 -15.10 8.70 7.91
C ASN A 240 -14.84 8.51 9.40
N GLU A 241 -13.60 8.24 9.79
CA GLU A 241 -13.25 7.97 11.19
C GLU A 241 -13.12 9.25 12.03
N GLN A 242 -12.50 10.29 11.48
CA GLN A 242 -12.16 11.48 12.27
C GLN A 242 -13.25 12.55 12.25
N LEU A 243 -14.09 12.59 11.21
CA LEU A 243 -15.13 13.61 11.04
C LEU A 243 -16.53 13.02 11.12
N TRP A 244 -16.83 11.96 10.36
CA TRP A 244 -18.19 11.43 10.28
C TRP A 244 -18.58 10.60 11.51
N LYS A 245 -17.76 9.63 11.93
CA LYS A 245 -17.96 8.87 13.18
C LYS A 245 -17.90 9.76 14.42
N ARG A 246 -17.19 10.90 14.33
CA ARG A 246 -17.17 11.97 15.37
C ARG A 246 -18.50 12.71 15.49
N GLY A 247 -19.31 12.72 14.44
CA GLY A 247 -20.50 13.56 14.30
C GLY A 247 -20.18 15.03 13.99
N THR A 248 -19.00 15.32 13.42
CA THR A 248 -18.63 16.68 12.96
C THR A 248 -19.26 17.00 11.60
N VAL A 249 -19.48 15.96 10.79
CA VAL A 249 -20.14 16.04 9.48
C VAL A 249 -21.19 14.93 9.38
N ASP A 250 -22.25 15.16 8.61
CA ASP A 250 -23.34 14.20 8.44
C ASP A 250 -23.14 13.25 7.25
N THR A 251 -22.12 13.50 6.42
CA THR A 251 -21.88 12.77 5.16
C THR A 251 -20.72 11.80 5.29
N GLU A 252 -20.99 10.53 5.02
CA GLU A 252 -19.99 9.47 4.82
C GLU A 252 -19.41 9.57 3.40
N ILE A 253 -18.09 9.41 3.25
CA ILE A 253 -17.49 9.18 1.92
C ILE A 253 -17.63 7.68 1.60
N PRO A 254 -18.27 7.30 0.47
CA PRO A 254 -18.38 5.91 0.07
C PRO A 254 -17.01 5.25 -0.14
N SER A 255 -16.93 3.96 0.16
CA SER A 255 -15.72 3.16 -0.05
C SER A 255 -15.24 3.23 -1.50
N VAL A 256 -13.93 3.45 -1.67
CA VAL A 256 -13.25 3.45 -2.98
C VAL A 256 -12.26 2.27 -3.11
N LEU A 257 -12.32 1.31 -2.20
CA LEU A 257 -11.34 0.24 -2.12
C LEU A 257 -11.34 -0.67 -3.35
N ARG A 258 -12.53 -1.03 -3.84
CA ARG A 258 -12.70 -1.91 -5.00
C ARG A 258 -12.86 -1.10 -6.28
N PRO A 259 -12.14 -1.42 -7.37
CA PRO A 259 -12.36 -0.83 -8.69
C PRO A 259 -13.78 -1.05 -9.19
N GLU A 260 -14.54 0.04 -9.29
CA GLU A 260 -15.95 0.01 -9.70
C GLU A 260 -16.29 1.23 -10.57
N LEU A 261 -17.35 1.14 -11.38
CA LEU A 261 -17.85 2.27 -12.16
C LEU A 261 -18.61 3.23 -11.24
N SER A 262 -17.87 4.07 -10.51
CA SER A 262 -18.40 5.03 -9.55
C SER A 262 -17.80 6.43 -9.73
N VAL A 263 -18.44 7.44 -9.16
CA VAL A 263 -17.92 8.82 -9.14
C VAL A 263 -16.58 8.89 -8.41
N GLY A 264 -16.41 8.12 -7.32
CA GLY A 264 -15.15 8.04 -6.59
C GLY A 264 -14.00 7.54 -7.45
N TRP A 265 -14.21 6.46 -8.22
CA TRP A 265 -13.20 5.95 -9.14
C TRP A 265 -12.94 6.85 -10.33
N LEU A 266 -13.97 7.51 -10.87
CA LEU A 266 -13.79 8.52 -11.91
C LEU A 266 -12.88 9.66 -11.41
N ALA A 267 -13.09 10.12 -10.17
CA ALA A 267 -12.24 11.14 -9.55
C ALA A 267 -10.79 10.64 -9.36
N ILE A 268 -10.59 9.39 -8.92
CA ILE A 268 -9.27 8.78 -8.79
C ILE A 268 -8.55 8.73 -10.14
N VAL A 269 -9.21 8.28 -11.20
CA VAL A 269 -8.64 8.21 -12.55
C VAL A 269 -8.30 9.60 -13.07
N PHE A 270 -9.19 10.58 -12.89
CA PHE A 270 -8.91 11.96 -13.28
C PHE A 270 -7.71 12.55 -12.53
N ALA A 271 -7.64 12.34 -11.22
CA ALA A 271 -6.50 12.75 -10.40
C ALA A 271 -5.20 12.06 -10.84
N ALA A 272 -5.24 10.77 -11.19
CA ALA A 272 -4.10 10.03 -11.71
C ALA A 272 -3.59 10.62 -13.04
N VAL A 273 -4.49 11.01 -13.96
CA VAL A 273 -4.13 11.68 -15.22
C VAL A 273 -3.49 13.04 -14.96
N ALA A 274 -4.01 13.82 -14.01
CA ALA A 274 -3.42 15.09 -13.62
C ALA A 274 -2.02 14.89 -13.02
N ILE A 275 -1.87 13.97 -12.05
CA ILE A 275 -0.59 13.61 -11.42
C ILE A 275 0.41 13.16 -12.49
N TYR A 276 0.01 12.30 -13.43
CA TYR A 276 0.85 11.87 -14.53
C TYR A 276 1.35 13.05 -15.36
N SER A 277 0.43 13.95 -15.74
CA SER A 277 0.70 15.08 -16.62
C SER A 277 1.61 16.13 -15.97
N PHE A 278 1.45 16.37 -14.67
CA PHE A 278 2.15 17.43 -13.95
C PHE A 278 3.42 16.95 -13.21
N TRP A 279 3.44 15.71 -12.72
CA TRP A 279 4.50 15.18 -11.85
C TRP A 279 5.37 14.12 -12.51
N PHE A 280 4.77 13.10 -13.12
CA PHE A 280 5.51 11.92 -13.63
C PHE A 280 5.89 12.00 -15.12
N ARG A 281 5.50 13.07 -15.82
CA ARG A 281 5.76 13.20 -17.26
C ARG A 281 7.27 13.12 -17.55
N PRO A 282 7.74 12.18 -18.39
CA PRO A 282 9.17 11.87 -18.55
C PRO A 282 10.07 13.06 -18.92
N ASP A 283 9.53 14.05 -19.62
CA ASP A 283 10.28 15.25 -20.03
C ASP A 283 10.65 16.15 -18.84
N ARG A 284 9.96 16.01 -17.70
CA ARG A 284 10.22 16.75 -16.44
C ARG A 284 11.16 16.03 -15.47
N GLN A 285 11.50 14.76 -15.74
CA GLN A 285 12.43 13.96 -14.93
C GLN A 285 13.90 14.07 -15.40
N ARG A 286 14.22 15.05 -16.25
CA ARG A 286 15.58 15.40 -16.67
C ARG A 286 16.12 16.59 -15.88
#